data_AF-I1P0M5-F1
#
_entry.id   AF-I1P0M5-F1
#
_cell.length_a   1.000
_cell.length_b   1.000
_cell.length_c   1.000
_cell.angle_alpha   90.00
_cell.angle_beta   90.00
_cell.angle_gamma   90.00
#
_symmetry.space_group_name_H-M   'P 1'
#
loop_
_entity.id
_entity.type
_entity.pdbx_description
1 polymer ?
#
loop_
_entity_poly.entity_id
_entity_poly.type
_entity_poly.pdbx_seq_one_letter_code
_entity_poly.pdbx_strand_id
1 'polypeptide(L)'
;LLETFLEAIRQVHPKSLITDGDLAMAKAISKVMPGAYHRLCTWHIEENISRHLRKPKLNELRKLIYESMDEEEFERRWADFKENGGTRNGQWIALIY
;
A
#
# COMPACT_ATOMS: atom_id res chain seq x y z
N LEU A 1 19.30 -6.84 -10.21
CA LEU A 1 19.03 -6.07 -8.96
C LEU A 1 18.25 -6.89 -7.95
N LEU A 2 17.01 -7.32 -8.21
CA LEU A 2 16.26 -8.15 -7.25
C LEU A 2 16.92 -9.52 -6.99
N GLU A 3 17.43 -10.19 -8.01
CA GLU A 3 18.18 -11.45 -7.86
C GLU A 3 19.45 -11.23 -7.03
N THR A 4 20.22 -10.18 -7.34
CA THR A 4 21.41 -9.78 -6.55
C THR A 4 21.05 -9.43 -5.10
N PHE A 5 19.90 -8.80 -4.86
CA PHE A 5 19.41 -8.54 -3.51
C PHE A 5 19.08 -9.84 -2.78
N LEU A 6 18.41 -10.78 -3.46
CA LEU A 6 18.11 -12.10 -2.91
C LEU A 6 19.40 -12.89 -2.59
N GLU A 7 20.42 -12.80 -3.44
CA GLU A 7 21.75 -13.35 -3.19
C GLU A 7 22.42 -12.70 -1.97
N ALA A 8 22.35 -11.38 -1.84
CA ALA A 8 22.91 -10.65 -0.70
C ALA A 8 22.24 -11.03 0.63
N ILE A 9 20.95 -11.37 0.62
CA ILE A 9 20.23 -11.92 1.79
C ILE A 9 20.30 -13.46 1.87
N ARG A 10 21.28 -14.08 1.21
CA ARG A 10 21.58 -15.53 1.27
C ARG A 10 20.42 -16.42 0.83
N GLN A 11 19.69 -16.00 -0.20
CA GLN A 11 18.53 -16.72 -0.73
C GLN A 11 17.39 -16.89 0.30
N VAL A 12 17.40 -16.11 1.38
CA VAL A 12 16.30 -16.09 2.35
C VAL A 12 15.18 -15.22 1.78
N HIS A 13 14.10 -15.87 1.34
CA HIS A 13 12.94 -15.14 0.84
C HIS A 13 12.29 -14.32 1.97
N PRO A 14 12.16 -12.99 1.81
CA PRO A 14 11.49 -12.16 2.80
C PRO A 14 9.99 -12.47 2.83
N LYS A 15 9.37 -12.27 3.99
CA LYS A 15 7.90 -12.37 4.12
C LYS A 15 7.19 -11.25 3.37
N SER A 16 7.74 -10.05 3.39
CA SER A 16 7.16 -8.87 2.74
C SER A 16 8.25 -7.97 2.15
N LEU A 17 7.95 -7.29 1.05
CA LEU A 17 8.74 -6.18 0.51
C LEU A 17 7.89 -4.93 0.43
N ILE A 18 8.50 -3.79 0.76
CA ILE A 18 7.87 -2.48 0.65
C ILE A 18 8.59 -1.72 -0.47
N THR A 19 7.88 -1.40 -1.55
CA THR A 19 8.41 -0.59 -2.67
C THR A 19 7.36 0.42 -3.13
N ASP A 20 7.63 1.17 -4.19
CA ASP A 20 6.56 1.86 -4.92
C ASP A 20 5.55 0.86 -5.54
N GLY A 21 4.45 1.39 -6.07
CA GLY A 21 3.41 0.62 -6.75
C GLY A 21 3.67 0.42 -8.24
N ASP A 22 4.91 0.50 -8.70
CA ASP A 22 5.22 0.30 -10.12
C ASP A 22 4.88 -1.14 -10.56
N LEU A 23 4.16 -1.26 -11.67
CA LEU A 23 3.67 -2.55 -12.18
C LEU A 23 4.81 -3.45 -12.67
N ALA A 24 5.89 -2.89 -13.20
CA ALA A 24 7.05 -3.67 -13.61
C ALA A 24 7.81 -4.20 -12.38
N MET A 25 7.94 -3.39 -11.33
CA MET A 25 8.48 -3.83 -10.05
C MET A 25 7.64 -4.95 -9.41
N ALA A 26 6.31 -4.79 -9.37
CA ALA A 26 5.41 -5.82 -8.86
C ALA A 26 5.57 -7.16 -9.60
N LYS A 27 5.64 -7.12 -10.94
CA LYS A 27 5.89 -8.31 -11.79
C LYS A 27 7.27 -8.91 -11.57
N ALA A 28 8.30 -8.09 -11.35
CA ALA A 28 9.64 -8.57 -11.10
C ALA A 28 9.74 -9.24 -9.71
N ILE A 29 9.10 -8.67 -8.69
CA ILE A 29 9.01 -9.26 -7.34
C ILE A 29 8.26 -10.58 -7.39
N SER A 30 7.12 -10.66 -8.08
CA SER A 30 6.37 -11.92 -8.17
C SER A 30 7.15 -13.04 -8.88
N LYS A 31 8.06 -12.69 -9.79
CA LYS A 31 8.96 -13.65 -10.45
C LYS A 31 10.12 -14.10 -9.56
N VAL A 32 10.78 -13.17 -8.86
CA VAL A 32 12.01 -13.44 -8.10
C VAL A 32 11.71 -13.93 -6.68
N MET A 33 10.65 -13.42 -6.05
CA MET A 33 10.24 -13.71 -4.67
C MET A 33 8.72 -13.97 -4.60
N PRO A 34 8.22 -15.05 -5.23
CA PRO A 34 6.77 -15.30 -5.39
C PRO A 34 5.99 -15.45 -4.08
N GLY A 35 6.65 -15.82 -2.98
CA GLY A 35 6.02 -15.95 -1.66
C GLY A 35 6.00 -14.67 -0.82
N ALA A 36 6.59 -13.57 -1.31
CA ALA A 36 6.65 -12.33 -0.57
C ALA A 36 5.39 -11.48 -0.79
N TYR A 37 4.84 -10.94 0.29
CA TYR A 37 3.80 -9.91 0.19
C TYR A 37 4.40 -8.61 -0.32
N HIS A 38 4.01 -8.17 -1.51
CA HIS A 38 4.33 -6.86 -2.01
C HIS A 38 3.41 -5.82 -1.36
N ARG A 39 3.99 -4.88 -0.61
CA ARG A 39 3.29 -3.79 0.07
C ARG A 39 3.76 -2.46 -0.49
N LEU A 40 2.86 -1.48 -0.48
CA LEU A 40 3.18 -0.13 -0.91
C LEU A 40 3.90 0.64 0.18
N CYS A 41 4.89 1.41 -0.24
CA CYS A 41 5.59 2.35 0.61
C CYS A 41 4.64 3.46 1.06
N THR A 42 4.53 3.66 2.37
CA THR A 42 3.65 4.68 2.95
C THR A 42 4.00 6.09 2.49
N TRP A 43 5.27 6.38 2.18
CA TRP A 43 5.67 7.67 1.62
C TRP A 43 5.03 7.93 0.24
N HIS A 44 5.03 6.92 -0.64
CA HIS A 44 4.37 7.03 -1.95
C HIS A 44 2.84 7.09 -1.80
N ILE A 45 2.26 6.38 -0.83
CA ILE A 45 0.84 6.51 -0.48
C ILE A 45 0.54 7.95 -0.06
N GLU A 46 1.33 8.53 0.84
CA GLU A 46 1.19 9.91 1.34
C GLU A 46 1.25 10.95 0.21
N GLU A 47 2.17 10.77 -0.73
CA GLU A 47 2.29 11.64 -1.91
C GLU A 47 1.02 11.53 -2.78
N ASN A 48 0.51 10.31 -2.99
CA ASN A 48 -0.67 10.07 -3.81
C ASN A 48 -1.95 10.61 -3.15
N ILE A 49 -2.18 10.34 -1.87
CA ILE A 49 -3.40 10.76 -1.15
C ILE A 49 -3.47 12.29 -1.01
N SER A 50 -2.32 12.95 -0.86
CA SER A 50 -2.25 14.42 -0.73
C SER A 50 -2.62 15.14 -2.03
N ARG A 51 -2.47 14.48 -3.19
CA ARG A 51 -2.90 15.01 -4.50
C ARG A 51 -4.40 14.85 -4.74
N HIS A 52 -5.05 13.85 -4.13
CA HIS A 52 -6.42 13.46 -4.42
C HIS A 52 -7.44 13.88 -3.34
N LEU A 53 -7.00 14.11 -2.10
CA LEU A 53 -7.89 14.41 -0.97
C LEU A 53 -7.71 15.83 -0.42
N ARG A 54 -8.81 16.40 0.06
CA ARG A 54 -8.79 17.62 0.88
C ARG A 54 -8.44 17.29 2.33
N LYS A 55 -7.92 18.28 3.08
CA LYS A 55 -7.42 18.13 4.46
C LYS A 55 -8.30 17.27 5.40
N PRO A 56 -9.63 17.42 5.46
CA PRO A 56 -10.45 16.59 6.36
C PRO A 56 -10.39 15.10 6.03
N LYS A 57 -10.59 14.74 4.76
CA LYS A 57 -10.53 13.36 4.27
C LYS A 57 -9.11 12.79 4.29
N LEU A 58 -8.11 13.62 4.06
CA LEU A 58 -6.71 13.25 4.21
C LEU A 58 -6.39 12.85 5.66
N ASN A 59 -6.86 13.61 6.64
CA ASN A 59 -6.66 13.28 8.05
C ASN A 59 -7.40 11.99 8.45
N GLU A 60 -8.61 11.78 7.95
CA GLU A 60 -9.39 10.56 8.16
C GLU A 60 -8.63 9.32 7.63
N LEU A 61 -8.08 9.42 6.42
CA LEU A 61 -7.26 8.35 5.84
C LEU A 61 -5.93 8.13 6.58
N ARG A 62 -5.28 9.18 7.05
CA ARG A 62 -4.06 9.04 7.88
C ARG A 62 -4.32 8.28 9.16
N LYS A 63 -5.50 8.48 9.76
CA LYS A 63 -5.89 7.70 10.93
C LYS A 63 -6.02 6.22 10.59
N LEU A 64 -6.63 5.88 9.46
CA LEU A 64 -6.69 4.50 8.95
C LEU A 64 -5.30 3.87 8.73
N ILE A 65 -4.33 4.65 8.25
CA ILE A 65 -2.98 4.15 7.93
C ILE A 65 -2.09 4.02 9.17
N TYR A 66 -2.21 4.95 10.13
CA TYR A 66 -1.22 5.10 11.21
C TYR A 66 -1.74 4.82 12.61
N GLU A 67 -3.06 4.80 12.85
CA GLU A 67 -3.59 4.41 14.16
C GLU A 67 -3.56 2.89 14.30
N SER A 68 -3.19 2.42 15.50
CA SER A 68 -3.33 1.02 15.84
C SER A 68 -4.81 0.68 15.96
N MET A 69 -5.24 -0.31 15.19
CA MET A 69 -6.60 -0.86 15.26
C MET A 69 -6.53 -2.35 14.95
N ASP A 70 -7.55 -3.09 15.38
CA ASP A 70 -7.69 -4.49 14.96
C ASP A 70 -8.19 -4.58 13.50
N GLU A 71 -8.10 -5.77 12.94
CA GLU A 71 -8.48 -6.04 11.55
C GLU A 71 -9.97 -5.73 11.28
N GLU A 72 -10.85 -6.02 12.23
CA GLU A 72 -12.29 -5.80 12.08
C GLU A 72 -12.63 -4.31 12.08
N GLU A 73 -12.01 -3.53 12.96
CA GLU A 73 -12.14 -2.08 13.00
C GLU A 73 -11.56 -1.44 11.73
N PHE A 74 -10.39 -1.91 11.28
CA PHE A 74 -9.79 -1.44 10.02
C PHE A 74 -10.74 -1.64 8.85
N GLU A 75 -11.25 -2.86 8.66
CA GLU A 75 -12.13 -3.19 7.53
C GLU A 75 -13.42 -2.37 7.54
N ARG A 76 -14.02 -2.19 8.72
CA ARG A 76 -15.21 -1.31 8.86
C ARG A 76 -14.90 0.12 8.46
N ARG A 77 -13.84 0.72 9.03
CA ARG A 77 -13.49 2.12 8.76
C ARG A 77 -13.01 2.31 7.32
N TRP A 78 -12.36 1.32 6.73
CA TRP A 78 -11.96 1.33 5.32
C TRP A 78 -13.16 1.29 4.39
N ALA A 79 -14.14 0.42 4.66
CA ALA A 79 -15.39 0.37 3.90
C ALA A 79 -16.14 1.71 3.96
N ASP A 80 -16.30 2.27 5.16
CA ASP A 80 -16.93 3.59 5.36
C ASP A 80 -16.19 4.70 4.59
N PHE A 81 -14.86 4.71 4.65
CA PHE A 81 -14.05 5.68 3.93
C PHE A 81 -14.20 5.57 2.41
N LYS A 82 -14.35 4.35 1.85
CA LYS A 82 -14.59 4.16 0.41
C LYS A 82 -15.96 4.70 -0.03
N GLU A 83 -17.00 4.47 0.76
CA GLU A 83 -18.38 4.91 0.44
C GLU A 83 -18.54 6.43 0.58
N ASN A 84 -17.96 7.00 1.65
CA ASN A 84 -18.13 8.42 2.01
C ASN A 84 -16.96 9.31 1.56
N GLY A 85 -15.94 8.74 0.91
CA GLY A 85 -14.68 9.40 0.56
C GLY A 85 -14.76 10.46 -0.54
N GLY A 86 -15.90 10.60 -1.22
CA GLY A 86 -16.16 11.71 -2.15
C GLY A 86 -15.11 11.84 -3.26
N THR A 87 -14.70 10.74 -3.88
CA THR A 87 -13.71 10.78 -4.96
C THR A 87 -14.41 10.82 -6.31
N ARG A 88 -14.05 11.81 -7.13
CA ARG A 88 -14.59 12.03 -8.48
C ARG A 88 -14.22 10.92 -9.49
N ASN A 89 -13.42 9.94 -9.05
CA ASN A 89 -13.02 8.69 -9.72
C ASN A 89 -12.29 7.81 -8.69
N GLY A 90 -13.03 6.99 -7.93
CA GLY A 90 -12.49 6.13 -6.86
C GLY A 90 -11.55 5.00 -7.29
N GLN A 91 -10.96 5.06 -8.48
CA GLN A 91 -10.02 4.03 -8.96
C GLN A 91 -8.68 4.07 -8.23
N TRP A 92 -8.21 5.26 -7.82
CA TRP A 92 -6.90 5.40 -7.17
C TRP A 92 -6.87 4.85 -5.75
N ILE A 93 -8.01 4.82 -5.06
CA ILE A 93 -8.10 4.31 -3.68
C ILE A 93 -7.99 2.79 -3.63
N ALA A 94 -8.48 2.10 -4.66
CA ALA A 94 -8.37 0.65 -4.83
C ALA A 94 -6.92 0.20 -5.09
N LEU A 95 -6.01 1.14 -5.32
CA LEU A 95 -4.59 0.86 -5.46
C LEU A 95 -3.86 0.92 -4.12
N ILE A 96 -4.50 1.33 -3.02
CA ILE A 96 -3.84 1.53 -1.71
C ILE A 96 -4.01 0.32 -0.79
N TYR A 97 -5.17 -0.33 -0.82
CA TYR A 97 -5.56 -1.49 -0.03
C TYR A 97 -6.50 -2.37 -0.84
#